data_AF-A0A2V8HKS9-F1
#
_entry.id   AF-A0A2V8HKS9-F1
#
_cell.length_a   1.000
_cell.length_b   1.000
_cell.length_c   1.000
_cell.angle_alpha   90.00
_cell.angle_beta   90.00
_cell.angle_gamma   90.00
#
_symmetry.space_group_name_H-M   'P 1'
#
loop_
_entity.id
_entity.type
_entity.pdbx_description
1 polymer ?
#
loop_
_entity_poly.entity_id
_entity_poly.type
_entity_poly.pdbx_seq_one_letter_code
_entity_poly.pdbx_strand_id
1 'polypeptide(L)'
;TRGERRVCCTGCTFDDRAIALETGRPVRLEGPQTLVILYRVEDRAIQRIRIFSEECELDAGGRTIHWVEGVKPADSVKLLASFLSRGDRPSSSTNGAIVAIAMHEDSVAVPVLLDAARGHADPKVRGDALFWLAQKAGDKAAGAITERLEQDPDTDVKRRAVFALSQLPRDEGVPLLIQVAKTNKNAAVRKQAMFWLGQSHDRRALDFFAEVLAK
;
A
#
# COMPACT_ATOMS: atom_id res chain seq x y z
N THR A 1 1.91 29.97 22.66
CA THR A 1 2.75 28.82 23.09
C THR A 1 2.31 27.60 22.31
N ARG A 2 3.20 27.06 21.46
CA ARG A 2 2.96 25.92 20.57
C ARG A 2 2.85 24.63 21.42
N GLY A 3 1.65 24.09 21.55
CA GLY A 3 1.41 22.78 22.16
C GLY A 3 1.63 21.66 21.15
N GLU A 4 2.70 20.91 21.38
CA GLU A 4 3.01 19.53 20.98
C GLU A 4 2.10 18.84 19.94
N ARG A 5 2.62 18.69 18.72
CA ARG A 5 2.22 17.62 17.81
C ARG A 5 3.14 16.42 18.01
N ARG A 6 2.60 15.37 18.59
CA ARG A 6 2.93 13.93 18.52
C ARG A 6 1.80 13.29 19.33
N VAL A 7 1.02 12.35 18.82
CA VAL A 7 1.35 10.91 18.82
C VAL A 7 0.32 10.22 17.92
N CYS A 8 0.79 9.35 17.03
CA CYS A 8 0.00 8.19 16.58
C CYS A 8 0.98 7.02 16.63
N CYS A 9 0.71 6.09 17.55
CA CYS A 9 1.36 4.79 17.68
C CYS A 9 2.89 4.83 17.92
N THR A 10 3.32 5.13 19.16
CA THR A 10 4.71 4.86 19.56
C THR A 10 4.87 3.40 19.96
N GLY A 11 5.68 2.66 19.20
CA GLY A 11 6.20 1.33 19.52
C GLY A 11 7.60 1.13 18.90
N CYS A 12 8.57 0.84 19.77
CA CYS A 12 10.02 0.55 19.67
C CYS A 12 10.79 0.72 18.34
N THR A 13 11.87 1.51 18.40
CA THR A 13 12.98 1.54 17.42
C THR A 13 14.04 0.50 17.79
N PHE A 14 14.44 -0.36 16.85
CA PHE A 14 15.46 -1.41 17.04
C PHE A 14 16.88 -0.98 16.63
N ASP A 15 17.18 0.32 16.63
CA ASP A 15 18.55 0.81 16.40
C ASP A 15 18.94 1.87 17.43
N ASP A 16 20.18 1.74 17.90
CA ASP A 16 20.95 2.58 18.81
C ASP A 16 20.77 2.41 20.34
N ARG A 17 21.63 1.54 20.90
CA ARG A 17 22.34 1.66 22.20
C ARG A 17 21.60 2.29 23.39
N ALA A 18 20.36 1.91 23.65
CA ALA A 18 19.80 1.70 24.99
C ALA A 18 18.32 1.31 24.85
N ILE A 19 17.95 0.16 25.39
CA ILE A 19 16.53 -0.19 25.59
C ILE A 19 16.03 0.68 26.75
N ALA A 20 15.44 1.84 26.45
CA ALA A 20 14.61 2.54 27.41
C ALA A 20 13.23 1.87 27.41
N LEU A 21 13.04 0.87 28.27
CA LEU A 21 11.71 0.43 28.65
C LEU A 21 11.04 1.63 29.34
N GLU A 22 9.94 2.14 28.80
CA GLU A 22 9.00 2.91 29.61
C GLU A 22 8.48 1.96 30.70
N THR A 23 9.14 1.97 31.86
CA THR A 23 8.73 1.19 33.02
C THR A 23 7.39 1.73 33.49
N GLY A 24 6.30 1.02 33.16
CA GLY A 24 4.94 1.39 33.60
C GLY A 24 3.83 1.08 32.61
N ARG A 25 4.14 0.75 31.34
CA ARG A 25 3.15 0.29 30.36
C ARG A 25 3.42 -1.17 29.98
N PRO A 26 2.39 -2.04 29.94
CA PRO A 26 2.55 -3.42 29.48
C PRO A 26 3.13 -3.44 28.06
N VAL A 27 4.23 -4.17 27.86
CA VAL A 27 4.75 -4.45 26.51
C VAL A 27 3.81 -5.44 25.85
N ARG A 28 3.09 -5.01 24.81
CA ARG A 28 2.21 -5.89 24.05
C ARG A 28 3.00 -6.67 23.01
N LEU A 29 2.94 -8.00 23.13
CA LEU A 29 3.62 -8.92 22.21
C LEU A 29 2.78 -9.23 20.97
N GLU A 30 1.48 -8.95 21.01
CA GLU A 30 0.55 -9.09 19.89
C GLU A 30 -0.11 -7.75 19.58
N GLY A 31 -0.23 -7.44 18.28
CA GLY A 31 -0.97 -6.28 17.79
C GLY A 31 -2.48 -6.53 17.74
N PRO A 32 -3.28 -5.46 17.58
CA PRO A 32 -4.73 -5.55 17.45
C PRO A 32 -5.10 -6.38 16.21
N GLN A 33 -6.01 -7.33 16.37
CA GLN A 33 -6.50 -8.19 15.29
C GLN A 33 -7.68 -7.58 14.52
N THR A 34 -8.12 -6.42 14.99
CA THR A 34 -9.36 -5.76 14.62
C THR A 34 -9.06 -4.33 14.20
N LEU A 35 -9.67 -3.93 13.09
CA LEU A 35 -9.54 -2.61 12.51
C LEU A 35 -10.88 -1.89 12.61
N VAL A 36 -10.83 -0.62 13.03
CA VAL A 36 -11.99 0.27 13.09
C VAL A 36 -11.93 1.19 11.88
N ILE A 37 -12.95 1.11 11.03
CA ILE A 37 -13.07 1.98 9.86
C ILE A 37 -14.13 3.04 10.14
N LEU A 38 -13.70 4.30 10.20
CA LEU A 38 -14.57 5.43 10.42
C LEU A 38 -14.86 6.18 9.11
N TYR A 39 -16.15 6.43 8.89
CA TYR A 39 -16.66 7.19 7.76
C TYR A 39 -17.13 8.56 8.25
N ARG A 40 -16.54 9.63 7.71
CA ARG A 40 -17.03 11.00 7.94
C ARG A 40 -18.13 11.30 6.92
N VAL A 41 -19.35 11.46 7.41
CA VAL A 41 -20.52 11.81 6.60
C VAL A 41 -20.78 13.31 6.69
N GLU A 42 -20.86 13.99 5.55
CA GLU A 42 -21.22 15.41 5.41
C GLU A 42 -22.08 15.57 4.16
N ASP A 43 -23.12 16.40 4.23
CA ASP A 43 -24.06 16.62 3.12
C ASP A 43 -24.62 15.32 2.52
N ARG A 44 -24.95 14.36 3.40
CA ARG A 44 -25.44 13.00 3.06
C ARG A 44 -24.47 12.17 2.21
N ALA A 45 -23.18 12.51 2.18
CA ALA A 45 -22.15 11.78 1.47
C ALA A 45 -20.94 11.48 2.36
N ILE A 46 -20.24 10.38 2.06
CA ILE A 46 -19.00 10.00 2.76
C ILE A 46 -17.85 10.78 2.13
N GLN A 47 -17.29 11.71 2.91
CA GLN A 47 -16.20 12.59 2.47
C GLN A 47 -14.83 12.01 2.79
N ARG A 48 -14.73 11.20 3.84
CA ARG A 48 -13.45 10.66 4.32
C ARG A 48 -13.62 9.30 4.96
N ILE A 49 -12.66 8.42 4.70
CA ILE A 49 -12.53 7.10 5.31
C ILE A 49 -11.19 7.07 6.04
N ARG A 50 -11.19 6.67 7.30
CA ARG A 50 -9.97 6.49 8.11
C ARG A 50 -9.99 5.14 8.79
N ILE A 51 -8.82 4.53 8.91
CA ILE A 51 -8.62 3.26 9.57
C ILE A 51 -7.86 3.52 10.85
N PHE A 52 -8.30 2.88 11.93
CA PHE A 52 -7.69 2.93 13.25
C PHE A 52 -7.60 1.51 13.80
N SER A 53 -6.66 1.30 14.73
CA SER A 53 -6.73 0.13 15.61
C SER A 53 -7.78 0.37 16.71
N GLU A 54 -8.35 -0.70 17.26
CA GLU A 54 -9.30 -0.60 18.38
C GLU A 54 -8.72 0.06 19.64
N GLU A 55 -7.41 0.02 19.80
CA GLU A 55 -6.68 0.62 20.92
C GLU A 55 -6.38 2.12 20.72
N CYS A 56 -6.75 2.70 19.58
CA CYS A 56 -6.57 4.13 19.33
C CYS A 56 -7.62 4.93 20.11
N GLU A 57 -7.18 5.81 21.02
CA GLU A 57 -8.07 6.78 21.64
C GLU A 57 -8.54 7.79 20.60
N LEU A 58 -9.87 7.85 20.39
CA LEU A 58 -10.49 8.67 19.36
C LEU A 58 -11.24 9.85 19.99
N ASP A 59 -10.73 11.06 19.75
CA ASP A 59 -11.50 12.28 19.98
C ASP A 59 -12.41 12.56 18.77
N ALA A 60 -13.72 12.43 18.99
CA ALA A 60 -14.73 12.70 17.98
C ALA A 60 -14.92 14.20 17.71
N GLY A 61 -14.30 15.09 18.50
CA GLY A 61 -14.46 16.54 18.40
C GLY A 61 -15.91 16.97 18.62
N GLY A 62 -16.61 16.32 19.56
CA GLY A 62 -18.03 16.56 19.87
C GLY A 62 -19.03 16.03 18.83
N ARG A 63 -18.59 15.21 17.85
CA ARG A 63 -19.47 14.60 16.86
C ARG A 63 -20.10 13.30 17.39
N THR A 64 -21.34 13.03 16.98
CA THR A 64 -21.99 11.74 17.25
C THR A 64 -21.32 10.64 16.45
N ILE A 65 -20.89 9.58 17.15
CA ILE A 65 -20.43 8.33 16.53
C ILE A 65 -21.59 7.37 16.48
N HIS A 66 -21.88 6.85 15.29
CA HIS A 66 -22.82 5.76 15.08
C HIS A 66 -22.01 4.50 14.80
N TRP A 67 -22.06 3.54 15.71
CA TRP A 67 -21.39 2.25 15.56
C TRP A 67 -22.23 1.30 14.70
N VAL A 68 -21.57 0.65 13.75
CA VAL A 68 -22.16 -0.42 12.95
C VAL A 68 -21.50 -1.72 13.41
N GLU A 69 -22.24 -2.55 14.11
CA GLU A 69 -21.76 -3.80 14.70
C GLU A 69 -22.06 -5.00 13.79
N GLY A 70 -21.36 -6.13 14.02
CA GLY A 70 -21.62 -7.39 13.33
C GLY A 70 -21.30 -7.39 11.83
N VAL A 71 -20.41 -6.49 11.37
CA VAL A 71 -20.03 -6.38 9.96
C VAL A 71 -19.09 -7.52 9.59
N LYS A 72 -19.46 -8.32 8.57
CA LYS A 72 -18.57 -9.36 8.02
C LYS A 72 -17.46 -8.71 7.19
N PRO A 73 -16.22 -9.24 7.18
CA PRO A 73 -15.12 -8.71 6.36
C PRO A 73 -15.48 -8.53 4.88
N ALA A 74 -16.18 -9.51 4.30
CA ALA A 74 -16.62 -9.45 2.91
C ALA A 74 -17.61 -8.30 2.63
N ASP A 75 -18.54 -8.02 3.56
CA ASP A 75 -19.51 -6.93 3.42
C ASP A 75 -18.84 -5.57 3.56
N SER A 76 -17.87 -5.45 4.47
CA SER A 76 -17.01 -4.26 4.61
C SER A 76 -16.24 -3.99 3.32
N VAL A 77 -15.54 -4.99 2.77
CA VAL A 77 -14.79 -4.86 1.51
C VAL A 77 -15.71 -4.51 0.34
N LYS A 78 -16.90 -5.12 0.26
CA LYS A 78 -17.89 -4.81 -0.79
C LYS A 78 -18.34 -3.35 -0.72
N LEU A 79 -18.61 -2.83 0.48
CA LEU A 79 -18.94 -1.41 0.66
C LEU A 79 -17.76 -0.52 0.29
N LEU A 80 -16.54 -0.85 0.75
CA LEU A 80 -15.33 -0.08 0.45
C LEU A 80 -15.04 -0.01 -1.05
N ALA A 81 -15.23 -1.12 -1.77
CA ALA A 81 -15.05 -1.19 -3.22
C ALA A 81 -15.96 -0.20 -3.97
N SER A 82 -17.16 0.10 -3.43
CA SER A 82 -18.07 1.09 -4.03
C SER A 82 -17.51 2.53 -4.03
N PHE A 83 -16.51 2.84 -3.19
CA PHE A 83 -15.83 4.15 -3.18
C PHE A 83 -14.65 4.23 -4.15
N LEU A 84 -14.24 3.10 -4.74
CA LEU A 84 -13.27 3.12 -5.84
C LEU A 84 -13.93 3.67 -7.10
N SER A 85 -15.16 3.23 -7.41
CA SER A 85 -15.87 3.56 -8.66
C SER A 85 -16.62 4.90 -8.68
N ARG A 86 -16.57 5.72 -7.62
CA ARG A 86 -17.38 6.96 -7.53
C ARG A 86 -16.61 8.19 -8.01
N GLY A 87 -16.84 8.56 -9.28
CA GLY A 87 -16.57 9.90 -9.85
C GLY A 87 -15.25 10.06 -10.61
N ASP A 88 -15.20 11.06 -11.49
CA ASP A 88 -14.09 11.34 -12.41
C ASP A 88 -12.80 11.86 -11.74
N ARG A 89 -12.79 12.06 -10.42
CA ARG A 89 -11.61 12.52 -9.67
C ARG A 89 -11.38 11.71 -8.40
N PRO A 90 -10.12 11.34 -8.10
CA PRO A 90 -9.79 10.69 -6.85
C PRO A 90 -10.19 11.57 -5.66
N SER A 91 -11.04 11.00 -4.81
CA SER A 91 -11.52 11.67 -3.60
C SER A 91 -10.71 11.19 -2.38
N SER A 92 -10.78 11.95 -1.27
CA SER A 92 -10.19 11.50 0.01
C SER A 92 -10.79 10.18 0.48
N SER A 93 -12.04 9.87 0.11
CA SER A 93 -12.67 8.57 0.41
C SER A 93 -12.14 7.46 -0.49
N THR A 94 -11.84 7.70 -1.77
CA THR A 94 -11.18 6.70 -2.64
C THR A 94 -9.84 6.23 -2.06
N ASN A 95 -8.99 7.17 -1.62
CA ASN A 95 -7.69 6.82 -1.02
C ASN A 95 -7.86 6.08 0.31
N GLY A 96 -8.80 6.51 1.16
CA GLY A 96 -9.09 5.80 2.40
C GLY A 96 -9.68 4.41 2.16
N ALA A 97 -10.49 4.24 1.12
CA ALA A 97 -11.10 2.96 0.76
C ALA A 97 -10.06 1.94 0.30
N ILE A 98 -9.15 2.31 -0.59
CA ILE A 98 -8.14 1.36 -1.07
C ILE A 98 -7.18 0.91 0.04
N VAL A 99 -6.82 1.81 0.96
CA VAL A 99 -6.04 1.46 2.16
C VAL A 99 -6.85 0.54 3.06
N ALA A 100 -8.11 0.86 3.32
CA ALA A 100 -8.96 0.02 4.16
C ALA A 100 -9.14 -1.39 3.57
N ILE A 101 -9.34 -1.52 2.26
CA ILE A 101 -9.40 -2.81 1.56
C ILE A 101 -8.09 -3.57 1.77
N ALA A 102 -6.94 -2.92 1.58
CA ALA A 102 -5.63 -3.54 1.79
C ALA A 102 -5.38 -3.99 3.24
N MET A 103 -6.05 -3.39 4.23
CA MET A 103 -5.93 -3.83 5.62
C MET A 103 -6.82 -5.02 5.98
N HIS A 104 -7.72 -5.46 5.09
CA HIS A 104 -8.47 -6.70 5.30
C HIS A 104 -7.64 -7.95 5.01
N GLU A 105 -8.16 -9.10 5.47
CA GLU A 105 -7.62 -10.42 5.15
C GLU A 105 -7.51 -10.64 3.63
N ASP A 106 -6.49 -11.38 3.22
CA ASP A 106 -6.12 -11.50 1.81
C ASP A 106 -7.21 -12.17 0.96
N SER A 107 -7.97 -13.10 1.55
CA SER A 107 -9.05 -13.84 0.88
C SER A 107 -10.12 -12.92 0.29
N VAL A 108 -10.42 -11.79 0.95
CA VAL A 108 -11.41 -10.81 0.47
C VAL A 108 -10.76 -9.59 -0.18
N ALA A 109 -9.56 -9.19 0.26
CA ALA A 109 -8.89 -7.98 -0.22
C ALA A 109 -8.22 -8.16 -1.60
N VAL A 110 -7.48 -9.25 -1.79
CA VAL A 110 -6.63 -9.46 -2.98
C VAL A 110 -7.45 -9.48 -4.28
N PRO A 111 -8.63 -10.13 -4.37
CA PRO A 111 -9.44 -10.08 -5.59
C PRO A 111 -9.80 -8.65 -6.00
N VAL A 112 -10.21 -7.81 -5.04
CA VAL A 112 -10.61 -6.42 -5.30
C VAL A 112 -9.40 -5.57 -5.74
N LEU A 113 -8.23 -5.79 -5.13
CA LEU A 113 -7.00 -5.08 -5.53
C LEU A 113 -6.52 -5.51 -6.93
N LEU A 114 -6.66 -6.79 -7.29
CA LEU A 114 -6.35 -7.27 -8.64
C LEU A 114 -7.25 -6.63 -9.69
N ASP A 115 -8.56 -6.56 -9.43
CA ASP A 115 -9.52 -5.93 -10.33
C ASP A 115 -9.24 -4.43 -10.49
N ALA A 116 -8.95 -3.74 -9.37
CA ALA A 116 -8.58 -2.33 -9.38
C ALA A 116 -7.28 -2.07 -10.15
N ALA A 117 -6.25 -2.90 -9.97
CA ALA A 117 -4.98 -2.78 -10.68
C ALA A 117 -5.15 -2.97 -12.20
N ARG A 118 -6.04 -3.88 -12.63
CA ARG A 118 -6.25 -4.22 -14.04
C ARG A 118 -7.07 -3.19 -14.80
N GLY A 119 -8.18 -2.72 -14.22
CA GLY A 119 -9.25 -2.08 -14.99
C GLY A 119 -9.75 -0.75 -14.47
N HIS A 120 -9.23 -0.24 -13.34
CA HIS A 120 -9.75 1.01 -12.79
C HIS A 120 -9.47 2.19 -13.74
N ALA A 121 -10.47 3.06 -13.93
CA ALA A 121 -10.36 4.21 -14.84
C ALA A 121 -9.26 5.21 -14.40
N ASP A 122 -9.18 5.49 -13.10
CA ASP A 122 -8.15 6.36 -12.52
C ASP A 122 -6.79 5.64 -12.43
N PRO A 123 -5.73 6.13 -13.11
CA PRO A 123 -4.38 5.56 -13.03
C PRO A 123 -3.78 5.59 -11.62
N LYS A 124 -4.16 6.57 -10.78
CA LYS A 124 -3.70 6.61 -9.39
C LYS A 124 -4.17 5.36 -8.64
N VAL A 125 -5.45 5.00 -8.78
CA VAL A 125 -6.03 3.83 -8.12
C VAL A 125 -5.39 2.54 -8.64
N ARG A 126 -5.15 2.41 -9.95
CA ARG A 126 -4.41 1.25 -10.50
C ARG A 126 -3.04 1.11 -9.85
N GLY A 127 -2.29 2.21 -9.78
CA GLY A 127 -0.95 2.22 -9.19
C GLY A 127 -0.93 1.98 -7.68
N ASP A 128 -1.89 2.52 -6.93
CA ASP A 128 -2.03 2.27 -5.50
C ASP A 128 -2.40 0.80 -5.24
N ALA A 129 -3.24 0.19 -6.09
CA ALA A 129 -3.58 -1.22 -5.99
C ALA A 129 -2.36 -2.12 -6.21
N LEU A 130 -1.49 -1.79 -7.19
CA LEU A 130 -0.23 -2.50 -7.41
C LEU A 130 0.69 -2.44 -6.19
N PHE A 131 0.80 -1.28 -5.55
CA PHE A 131 1.56 -1.13 -4.31
C PHE A 131 1.01 -2.05 -3.21
N TRP A 132 -0.30 -2.02 -2.96
CA TRP A 132 -0.90 -2.84 -1.91
C TRP A 132 -0.86 -4.35 -2.23
N LEU A 133 -0.90 -4.75 -3.50
CA LEU A 133 -0.66 -6.13 -3.90
C LEU A 133 0.75 -6.58 -3.53
N ALA A 134 1.79 -5.77 -3.79
CA ALA A 134 3.17 -6.10 -3.43
C ALA A 134 3.35 -6.34 -1.93
N GLN A 135 2.61 -5.60 -1.10
CA GLN A 135 2.67 -5.74 0.36
C GLN A 135 1.95 -6.98 0.90
N LYS A 136 1.06 -7.61 0.11
CA LYS A 136 0.10 -8.62 0.62
C LYS A 136 0.15 -9.95 -0.12
N ALA A 137 0.21 -9.92 -1.44
CA ALA A 137 -0.25 -11.04 -2.25
C ALA A 137 0.88 -11.99 -2.71
N GLY A 138 2.10 -11.84 -2.18
CA GLY A 138 3.27 -12.69 -2.50
C GLY A 138 3.38 -12.95 -4.01
N ASP A 139 3.50 -14.22 -4.40
CA ASP A 139 3.60 -14.67 -5.80
C ASP A 139 2.46 -14.15 -6.70
N LYS A 140 1.23 -13.98 -6.17
CA LYS A 140 0.10 -13.45 -6.95
C LYS A 140 0.31 -11.97 -7.30
N ALA A 141 1.09 -11.24 -6.49
CA ALA A 141 1.43 -9.84 -6.76
C ALA A 141 2.34 -9.72 -7.98
N ALA A 142 3.39 -10.54 -8.08
CA ALA A 142 4.37 -10.44 -9.16
C ALA A 142 3.74 -10.55 -10.54
N GLY A 143 2.88 -11.56 -10.75
CA GLY A 143 2.19 -11.74 -12.03
C GLY A 143 1.35 -10.51 -12.44
N ALA A 144 0.55 -9.99 -11.50
CA ALA A 144 -0.28 -8.81 -11.76
C ALA A 144 0.55 -7.53 -11.99
N ILE A 145 1.63 -7.35 -11.24
CA ILE A 145 2.53 -6.20 -11.36
C ILE A 145 3.26 -6.23 -12.71
N THR A 146 3.83 -7.37 -13.10
CA THR A 146 4.51 -7.52 -14.39
C THR A 146 3.54 -7.35 -15.57
N GLU A 147 2.33 -7.89 -15.46
CA GLU A 147 1.27 -7.72 -16.47
C GLU A 147 0.97 -6.23 -16.70
N ARG A 148 0.75 -5.45 -15.62
CA ARG A 148 0.47 -4.01 -15.72
C ARG A 148 1.68 -3.20 -16.18
N LEU A 149 2.88 -3.56 -15.74
CA LEU A 149 4.11 -2.90 -16.19
C LEU A 149 4.27 -2.98 -17.72
N GLU A 150 3.91 -4.09 -18.33
CA GLU A 150 3.99 -4.26 -19.78
C GLU A 150 2.79 -3.59 -20.51
N GLN A 151 1.57 -3.80 -20.01
CA GLN A 151 0.35 -3.52 -20.77
C GLN A 151 -0.35 -2.21 -20.44
N ASP A 152 -0.10 -1.58 -19.29
CA ASP A 152 -0.85 -0.36 -18.91
C ASP A 152 -0.59 0.78 -19.91
N PRO A 153 -1.62 1.53 -20.35
CA PRO A 153 -1.40 2.67 -21.25
C PRO A 153 -0.67 3.84 -20.57
N ASP A 154 -0.76 3.94 -19.24
CA ASP A 154 -0.22 5.05 -18.47
C ASP A 154 1.21 4.75 -17.98
N THR A 155 2.16 5.60 -18.35
CA THR A 155 3.57 5.43 -17.98
C THR A 155 3.82 5.60 -16.48
N ASP A 156 3.03 6.41 -15.79
CA ASP A 156 3.15 6.58 -14.34
C ASP A 156 2.64 5.34 -13.61
N VAL A 157 1.62 4.65 -14.12
CA VAL A 157 1.24 3.33 -13.61
C VAL A 157 2.37 2.32 -13.80
N LYS A 158 3.04 2.31 -14.96
CA LYS A 158 4.22 1.46 -15.17
C LYS A 158 5.35 1.77 -14.18
N ARG A 159 5.63 3.05 -13.91
CA ARG A 159 6.64 3.43 -12.91
C ARG A 159 6.27 2.97 -11.50
N ARG A 160 4.99 3.05 -11.13
CA ARG A 160 4.47 2.51 -9.87
C ARG A 160 4.56 1.00 -9.82
N ALA A 161 4.35 0.30 -10.94
CA ALA A 161 4.57 -1.13 -11.05
C ALA A 161 6.05 -1.49 -10.80
N VAL A 162 7.01 -0.73 -11.34
CA VAL A 162 8.44 -0.93 -11.04
C VAL A 162 8.72 -0.76 -9.55
N PHE A 163 8.15 0.28 -8.93
CA PHE A 163 8.27 0.44 -7.48
C PHE A 163 7.63 -0.73 -6.72
N ALA A 164 6.45 -1.20 -7.13
CA ALA A 164 5.83 -2.37 -6.53
C ALA A 164 6.73 -3.63 -6.62
N LEU A 165 7.44 -3.84 -7.74
CA LEU A 165 8.44 -4.92 -7.84
C LEU A 165 9.58 -4.78 -6.84
N SER A 166 10.03 -3.55 -6.52
CA SER A 166 11.09 -3.36 -5.51
C SER A 166 10.64 -3.63 -4.09
N GLN A 167 9.32 -3.69 -3.85
CA GLN A 167 8.74 -4.02 -2.55
C GLN A 167 8.55 -5.53 -2.34
N LEU A 168 8.68 -6.34 -3.40
CA LEU A 168 8.61 -7.80 -3.29
C LEU A 168 9.84 -8.36 -2.56
N PRO A 169 9.75 -9.61 -2.05
CA PRO A 169 10.92 -10.32 -1.54
C PRO A 169 12.08 -10.29 -2.54
N ARG A 170 13.32 -10.10 -2.05
CA ARG A 170 14.49 -9.86 -2.91
C ARG A 170 14.67 -10.92 -4.00
N ASP A 171 14.42 -12.18 -3.67
CA ASP A 171 14.58 -13.30 -4.60
C ASP A 171 13.57 -13.33 -5.74
N GLU A 172 12.48 -12.58 -5.62
CA GLU A 172 11.47 -12.41 -6.65
C GLU A 172 11.60 -11.05 -7.34
N GLY A 173 11.71 -9.97 -6.56
CA GLY A 173 11.75 -8.59 -7.05
C GLY A 173 13.00 -8.26 -7.85
N VAL A 174 14.19 -8.67 -7.40
CA VAL A 174 15.47 -8.33 -8.06
C VAL A 174 15.56 -8.93 -9.47
N PRO A 175 15.28 -10.24 -9.68
CA PRO A 175 15.24 -10.80 -11.03
C PRO A 175 14.27 -10.09 -11.98
N LEU A 176 13.07 -9.74 -11.49
CA LEU A 176 12.07 -9.02 -12.28
C LEU A 176 12.53 -7.60 -12.64
N LEU A 177 13.14 -6.88 -11.70
CA LEU A 177 13.71 -5.55 -11.97
C LEU A 177 14.86 -5.62 -12.99
N ILE A 178 15.74 -6.62 -12.93
CA ILE A 178 16.78 -6.84 -13.94
C ILE A 178 16.16 -7.07 -15.32
N GLN A 179 15.12 -7.92 -15.39
CA GLN A 179 14.40 -8.15 -16.64
C GLN A 179 13.82 -6.84 -17.21
N VAL A 180 13.12 -6.05 -16.39
CA VAL A 180 12.56 -4.76 -16.80
C VAL A 180 13.66 -3.82 -17.31
N ALA A 181 14.78 -3.73 -16.59
CA ALA A 181 15.91 -2.89 -16.98
C ALA A 181 16.55 -3.32 -18.31
N LYS A 182 16.51 -4.63 -18.65
CA LYS A 182 17.03 -5.18 -19.91
C LYS A 182 16.05 -5.03 -21.08
N THR A 183 14.77 -5.31 -20.87
CA THR A 183 13.85 -5.59 -22.00
C THR A 183 12.74 -4.56 -22.20
N ASN A 184 12.44 -3.71 -21.20
CA ASN A 184 11.27 -2.83 -21.33
C ASN A 184 11.48 -1.77 -22.42
N LYS A 185 10.47 -1.58 -23.28
CA LYS A 185 10.55 -0.67 -24.42
C LYS A 185 10.66 0.80 -24.00
N ASN A 186 10.08 1.17 -22.85
CA ASN A 186 10.07 2.54 -22.36
C ASN A 186 11.35 2.85 -21.56
N ALA A 187 12.16 3.79 -22.06
CA ALA A 187 13.43 4.17 -21.42
C ALA A 187 13.26 4.74 -20.00
N ALA A 188 12.15 5.43 -19.72
CA ALA A 188 11.87 5.94 -18.37
C ALA A 188 11.57 4.80 -17.38
N VAL A 189 10.90 3.74 -17.84
CA VAL A 189 10.65 2.53 -17.04
C VAL A 189 11.95 1.78 -16.78
N ARG A 190 12.82 1.60 -17.80
CA ARG A 190 14.15 1.01 -17.61
C ARG A 190 15.00 1.80 -16.60
N LYS A 191 15.02 3.13 -16.71
CA LYS A 191 15.73 4.01 -15.77
C LYS A 191 15.23 3.83 -14.34
N GLN A 192 13.91 3.71 -14.14
CA GLN A 192 13.33 3.49 -12.82
C GLN A 192 13.74 2.12 -12.25
N ALA A 193 13.80 1.08 -13.07
CA ALA A 193 14.25 -0.24 -12.64
C ALA A 193 15.74 -0.22 -12.23
N MET A 194 16.59 0.45 -13.01
CA MET A 194 18.00 0.66 -12.65
C MET A 194 18.15 1.40 -11.31
N PHE A 195 17.33 2.42 -11.06
CA PHE A 195 17.32 3.14 -9.79
C PHE A 195 17.03 2.21 -8.61
N TRP A 196 15.96 1.41 -8.68
CA TRP A 196 15.60 0.50 -7.60
C TRP A 196 16.58 -0.66 -7.43
N LEU A 197 17.19 -1.15 -8.52
CA LEU A 197 18.29 -2.11 -8.43
C LEU A 197 19.48 -1.53 -7.65
N GLY A 198 19.79 -0.24 -7.83
CA GLY A 198 20.81 0.46 -7.06
C GLY A 198 20.52 0.57 -5.56
N GLN A 199 19.24 0.52 -5.16
CA GLN A 199 18.81 0.52 -3.75
C GLN A 199 18.67 -0.89 -3.16
N SER A 200 18.75 -1.94 -3.98
CA SER A 200 18.50 -3.32 -3.53
C SER A 200 19.59 -3.89 -2.62
N HIS A 201 20.82 -3.37 -2.74
CA HIS A 201 22.03 -3.94 -2.15
C HIS A 201 22.22 -5.44 -2.47
N ASP A 202 21.68 -5.91 -3.61
CA ASP A 202 21.75 -7.30 -4.05
C ASP A 202 22.92 -7.51 -5.01
N ARG A 203 23.68 -8.59 -4.81
CA ARG A 203 24.84 -8.91 -5.65
C ARG A 203 24.47 -9.11 -7.12
N ARG A 204 23.27 -9.65 -7.41
CA ARG A 204 22.77 -9.82 -8.79
C ARG A 204 22.64 -8.48 -9.50
N ALA A 205 22.26 -7.42 -8.78
CA ALA A 205 22.18 -6.07 -9.34
C ALA A 205 23.58 -5.52 -9.67
N LEU A 206 24.58 -5.78 -8.82
CA LEU A 206 25.98 -5.41 -9.10
C LEU A 206 26.54 -6.14 -10.32
N ASP A 207 26.33 -7.46 -10.40
CA ASP A 207 26.76 -8.26 -11.54
C ASP A 207 26.12 -7.77 -12.84
N PHE A 208 24.84 -7.40 -12.78
CA PHE A 208 24.14 -6.79 -13.91
C PHE A 208 24.70 -5.41 -14.29
N PHE A 209 25.01 -4.53 -13.32
CA PHE A 209 25.64 -3.24 -13.64
C PHE A 209 27.03 -3.41 -14.26
N ALA A 210 27.81 -4.39 -13.81
CA ALA A 210 29.11 -4.71 -14.42
C ALA A 210 28.95 -5.17 -15.87
N GLU A 211 27.97 -6.03 -16.17
CA GLU A 211 27.64 -6.47 -17.54
C GLU A 211 27.29 -5.28 -18.46
N VAL A 212 26.51 -4.32 -17.95
CA VAL A 212 26.04 -3.17 -18.72
C VAL A 212 27.16 -2.15 -18.97
N LEU A 213 28.04 -1.92 -17.99
CA LEU A 213 29.14 -0.95 -18.09
C LEU A 213 30.36 -1.48 -18.85
N ALA A 214 30.47 -2.80 -19.01
CA ALA A 214 31.55 -3.42 -19.79
C ALA A 214 31.32 -3.37 -21.32
N LYS A 215 30.19 -2.81 -21.77
CA LYS A 215 29.86 -2.58 -23.17
C LYS A 215 30.06 -1.12 -23.54
#